data_AF-A0A366E9P8-F1
#
_entry.id   AF-A0A366E9P8-F1
#
_cell.length_a   1.000
_cell.length_b   1.000
_cell.length_c   1.000
_cell.angle_alpha   90.00
_cell.angle_beta   90.00
_cell.angle_gamma   90.00
#
_symmetry.space_group_name_H-M   'P 1'
#
loop_
_entity.id
_entity.type
_entity.pdbx_description
1 polymer ?
#
loop_
_entity_poly.entity_id
_entity_poly.type
_entity_poly.pdbx_seq_one_letter_code
_entity_poly.pdbx_strand_id
1 'polypeptide(L)'
;MWQLGKAYLIRTAAVIVAAGRGERAGQSTEGPKQYRRIGGQAVLAHTLRTFLACEQISPVVVVIHADDHDLYHTALKRADIDAARLKLVTGGPTRQESTRLGLLALQDDAPDYVMIHDGVRPFITQDLLKRIMIALHPQTGVLPALAVSDTLKQAGGDALVTKTVPRAGLFAAQTPQSFPFAPILDAHNAAFVLGRTDFTDDAAIAEWQSIPVRVVEGSADNTKITWAKDIEMADQRLRQDMVAFPDIRTGNGYDVHSFEPGDHVWLCGVKIPHDFKLNGHSDADVALHALTDALLATRGAGDIGTHFPPSDPQWKGAASRQFVEFAVKTVREAGGRIANADITLIAEEPKIGPHREAMTAELSDMLGVSADRVSVKATTNEKMGFVGRKEGIASIVTVSVIYPGEVPA
;
A
#
# COMPACT_ATOMS: atom_id res chain seq x y z
N MET A 1 -10.82 -57.55 18.91
CA MET A 1 -11.46 -56.70 17.88
C MET A 1 -11.80 -55.38 18.55
N TRP A 2 -10.80 -54.49 18.65
CA TRP A 2 -10.93 -53.21 19.34
C TRP A 2 -11.60 -52.22 18.39
N GLN A 3 -12.74 -51.67 18.80
CA GLN A 3 -13.45 -50.63 18.06
C GLN A 3 -12.52 -49.41 17.90
N LEU A 4 -12.22 -49.07 16.66
CA LEU A 4 -11.66 -47.77 16.28
C LEU A 4 -12.63 -46.69 16.77
N GLY A 5 -12.23 -45.95 17.80
CA GLY A 5 -12.95 -44.76 18.27
C GLY A 5 -13.05 -43.75 17.12
N LYS A 6 -14.26 -43.25 16.87
CA LYS A 6 -14.48 -42.09 15.99
C LYS A 6 -13.57 -40.96 16.46
N ALA A 7 -12.67 -40.47 15.62
CA ALA A 7 -11.97 -39.23 15.86
C ALA A 7 -13.02 -38.11 15.94
N TYR A 8 -13.33 -37.64 17.15
CA TYR A 8 -14.15 -36.46 17.32
C TYR A 8 -13.36 -35.28 16.74
N LEU A 9 -13.87 -34.68 15.68
CA LEU A 9 -13.34 -33.42 15.15
C LEU A 9 -13.54 -32.35 16.23
N ILE A 10 -12.44 -31.80 16.75
CA ILE A 10 -12.46 -30.71 17.72
C ILE A 10 -13.13 -29.50 17.06
N ARG A 11 -14.25 -29.04 17.62
CA ARG A 11 -15.00 -27.87 17.13
C ARG A 11 -14.51 -26.61 17.82
N THR A 12 -14.01 -25.67 17.04
CA THR A 12 -13.58 -24.35 17.54
C THR A 12 -14.43 -23.27 16.90
N ALA A 13 -15.01 -22.37 17.70
CA ALA A 13 -15.65 -21.16 17.20
C ALA A 13 -14.77 -19.92 17.46
N ALA A 14 -15.12 -18.80 16.85
CA ALA A 14 -14.53 -17.51 17.19
C ALA A 14 -15.60 -16.48 17.58
N VAL A 15 -15.26 -15.59 18.52
CA VAL A 15 -16.03 -14.41 18.89
C VAL A 15 -15.16 -13.19 18.61
N ILE A 16 -15.50 -12.43 17.58
CA ILE A 16 -14.81 -11.21 17.16
C ILE A 16 -15.54 -10.01 17.74
N VAL A 17 -14.92 -9.37 18.73
CA VAL A 17 -15.53 -8.27 19.50
C VAL A 17 -15.19 -6.93 18.83
N ALA A 18 -16.22 -6.27 18.29
CA ALA A 18 -16.12 -5.04 17.51
C ALA A 18 -17.21 -4.00 17.89
N ALA A 19 -17.77 -4.10 19.10
CA ALA A 19 -18.85 -3.22 19.57
C ALA A 19 -18.38 -1.92 20.27
N GLY A 20 -17.06 -1.74 20.42
CA GLY A 20 -16.51 -0.57 21.11
C GLY A 20 -16.67 0.73 20.31
N ARG A 21 -17.02 1.83 20.98
CA ARG A 21 -17.12 3.18 20.40
C ARG A 21 -15.82 4.00 20.41
N GLY A 22 -14.75 3.51 21.04
CA GLY A 22 -13.40 4.07 20.87
C GLY A 22 -13.14 5.42 21.57
N GLU A 23 -13.85 5.73 22.67
CA GLU A 23 -13.85 7.02 23.39
C GLU A 23 -12.46 7.60 23.74
N ARG A 24 -11.43 6.77 23.92
CA ARG A 24 -10.07 7.20 24.26
C ARG A 24 -9.32 7.99 23.17
N ALA A 25 -9.89 8.15 21.98
CA ALA A 25 -9.30 8.92 20.87
C ALA A 25 -10.11 10.17 20.49
N GLY A 26 -11.10 10.58 21.30
CA GLY A 26 -12.12 11.52 20.87
C GLY A 26 -13.07 10.88 19.86
N GLN A 27 -14.27 11.42 19.70
CA GLN A 27 -15.13 11.05 18.57
C GLN A 27 -14.41 11.45 17.29
N SER A 28 -13.80 10.46 16.63
CA SER A 28 -13.19 10.63 15.32
C SER A 28 -14.28 11.04 14.33
N THR A 29 -14.06 12.12 13.58
CA THR A 29 -14.91 12.55 12.46
C THR A 29 -15.10 11.46 11.40
N GLU A 30 -14.21 10.45 11.37
CA GLU A 30 -14.22 9.33 10.43
C GLU A 30 -14.94 8.05 10.93
N GLY A 31 -15.62 8.11 12.08
CA GLY A 31 -16.39 6.98 12.61
C GLY A 31 -15.57 5.92 13.38
N PRO A 32 -16.17 4.76 13.74
CA PRO A 32 -15.55 3.75 14.59
C PRO A 32 -14.33 3.07 13.96
N LYS A 33 -13.30 2.80 14.76
CA LYS A 33 -11.98 2.31 14.30
C LYS A 33 -12.05 1.00 13.51
N GLN A 34 -12.94 0.09 13.90
CA GLN A 34 -13.17 -1.19 13.23
C GLN A 34 -13.68 -1.04 11.79
N TYR A 35 -14.25 0.11 11.41
CA TYR A 35 -14.73 0.39 10.06
C TYR A 35 -13.85 1.36 9.28
N ARG A 36 -12.84 1.96 9.92
CA ARG A 36 -11.83 2.77 9.21
C ARG A 36 -11.04 1.90 8.24
N ARG A 37 -10.53 2.52 7.18
CA ARG A 37 -9.91 1.81 6.05
C ARG A 37 -8.40 1.74 6.20
N ILE A 38 -7.86 0.56 5.95
CA ILE A 38 -6.44 0.27 5.78
C ILE A 38 -6.30 -0.63 4.55
N GLY A 39 -5.37 -0.33 3.64
CA GLY A 39 -5.27 -1.03 2.34
C GLY A 39 -6.57 -1.00 1.54
N GLY A 40 -7.34 0.09 1.64
CA GLY A 40 -8.62 0.25 0.93
C GLY A 40 -9.84 -0.51 1.51
N GLN A 41 -9.65 -1.32 2.57
CA GLN A 41 -10.69 -2.14 3.21
C GLN A 41 -10.83 -1.86 4.70
N ALA A 42 -11.98 -2.16 5.30
CA ALA A 42 -12.22 -1.94 6.73
C ALA A 42 -11.28 -2.78 7.60
N VAL A 43 -10.82 -2.23 8.74
CA VAL A 43 -10.01 -2.95 9.73
C VAL A 43 -10.66 -4.29 10.12
N LEU A 44 -11.97 -4.29 10.41
CA LEU A 44 -12.71 -5.51 10.76
C LEU A 44 -12.68 -6.55 9.64
N ALA A 45 -12.74 -6.12 8.38
CA ALA A 45 -12.74 -7.04 7.24
C ALA A 45 -11.42 -7.82 7.13
N HIS A 46 -10.29 -7.18 7.40
CA HIS A 46 -8.98 -7.86 7.46
C HIS A 46 -8.96 -8.94 8.55
N THR A 47 -9.42 -8.59 9.75
CA THR A 47 -9.55 -9.55 10.86
C THR A 47 -10.42 -10.74 10.47
N LEU A 48 -11.62 -10.49 9.95
CA LEU A 48 -12.57 -11.55 9.58
C LEU A 48 -12.03 -12.47 8.49
N ARG A 49 -11.32 -11.93 7.49
CA ARG A 49 -10.75 -12.72 6.40
C ARG A 49 -9.78 -13.78 6.92
N THR A 50 -8.92 -13.46 7.89
CA THR A 50 -8.01 -14.45 8.48
C THR A 50 -8.78 -15.56 9.20
N PHE A 51 -9.80 -15.23 9.99
CA PHE A 51 -10.57 -16.25 10.71
C PHE A 51 -11.39 -17.13 9.76
N LEU A 52 -12.03 -16.55 8.74
CA LEU A 52 -12.83 -17.28 7.76
C LEU A 52 -11.97 -18.20 6.87
N ALA A 53 -10.74 -17.80 6.56
CA ALA A 53 -9.78 -18.63 5.84
C ALA A 53 -9.31 -19.86 6.64
N CYS A 54 -9.56 -19.90 7.96
CA CYS A 54 -9.30 -21.08 8.78
C CYS A 54 -10.56 -21.96 8.84
N GLU A 55 -10.58 -23.08 8.12
CA GLU A 55 -11.73 -23.99 8.05
C GLU A 55 -12.07 -24.65 9.40
N GLN A 56 -11.08 -24.80 10.29
CA GLN A 56 -11.26 -25.40 11.62
C GLN A 56 -12.02 -24.48 12.61
N ILE A 57 -12.21 -23.20 12.25
CA ILE A 57 -12.90 -22.22 13.08
C ILE A 57 -14.31 -21.97 12.54
N SER A 58 -15.33 -22.60 13.10
CA SER A 58 -16.71 -22.36 12.69
C SER A 58 -17.69 -22.59 13.86
N PRO A 59 -18.70 -21.72 14.06
CA PRO A 59 -18.95 -20.47 13.33
C PRO A 59 -18.05 -19.32 13.81
N VAL A 60 -18.09 -18.19 13.09
CA VAL A 60 -17.45 -16.93 13.50
C VAL A 60 -18.54 -15.94 13.92
N VAL A 61 -18.64 -15.67 15.22
CA VAL A 61 -19.55 -14.67 15.77
C VAL A 61 -18.90 -13.31 15.69
N VAL A 62 -19.62 -12.32 15.15
CA VAL A 62 -19.16 -10.92 15.10
C VAL A 62 -20.08 -10.10 15.99
N VAL A 63 -19.50 -9.47 17.01
CA VAL A 63 -20.25 -8.64 17.95
C VAL A 63 -20.03 -7.17 17.62
N ILE A 64 -21.08 -6.46 17.20
CA ILE A 64 -21.01 -5.05 16.77
C ILE A 64 -21.85 -4.15 17.68
N HIS A 65 -21.66 -2.83 17.58
CA HIS A 65 -22.55 -1.89 18.26
C HIS A 65 -23.93 -1.88 17.59
N ALA A 66 -24.98 -1.57 18.37
CA ALA A 66 -26.36 -1.51 17.90
C ALA A 66 -26.62 -0.54 16.74
N ASP A 67 -25.75 0.44 16.49
CA ASP A 67 -25.93 1.43 15.42
C ASP A 67 -24.96 1.22 14.25
N ASP A 68 -24.19 0.12 14.26
CA ASP A 68 -23.15 -0.14 13.27
C ASP A 68 -23.55 -1.15 12.19
N HIS A 69 -24.84 -1.54 12.13
CA HIS A 69 -25.33 -2.54 11.16
C HIS A 69 -25.00 -2.14 9.71
N ASP A 70 -25.26 -0.90 9.31
CA ASP A 70 -24.98 -0.42 7.95
C ASP A 70 -23.48 -0.37 7.63
N LEU A 71 -22.67 0.07 8.60
CA LEU A 71 -21.22 0.09 8.49
C LEU A 71 -20.65 -1.32 8.35
N TYR A 72 -21.17 -2.28 9.11
CA TYR A 72 -20.82 -3.69 9.04
C TYR A 72 -21.14 -4.29 7.67
N HIS A 73 -22.37 -4.12 7.17
CA HIS A 73 -22.74 -4.65 5.85
C HIS A 73 -21.94 -4.01 4.72
N THR A 74 -21.67 -2.71 4.80
CA THR A 74 -20.81 -1.99 3.85
C THR A 74 -19.38 -2.54 3.86
N ALA A 75 -18.83 -2.82 5.04
CA ALA A 75 -17.49 -3.37 5.20
C ALA A 75 -17.37 -4.77 4.57
N LEU A 76 -18.34 -5.66 4.82
CA LEU A 76 -18.35 -7.01 4.24
C LEU A 76 -18.50 -6.99 2.72
N LYS A 77 -19.47 -6.20 2.21
CA LYS A 77 -19.73 -6.11 0.76
C LYS A 77 -18.51 -5.61 -0.01
N ARG A 78 -17.81 -4.59 0.51
CA ARG A 78 -16.61 -4.05 -0.14
C ARG A 78 -15.42 -5.03 -0.11
N ALA A 79 -15.40 -5.92 0.89
CA ALA A 79 -14.33 -6.89 1.08
C ALA A 79 -14.60 -8.25 0.43
N ASP A 80 -15.76 -8.41 -0.22
CA ASP A 80 -16.26 -9.66 -0.81
C ASP A 80 -16.25 -10.84 0.18
N ILE A 81 -16.69 -10.58 1.41
CA ILE A 81 -16.73 -11.60 2.46
C ILE A 81 -18.09 -12.32 2.42
N ASP A 82 -18.05 -13.64 2.26
CA ASP A 82 -19.23 -14.50 2.41
C ASP A 82 -19.69 -14.56 3.88
N ALA A 83 -20.96 -14.24 4.09
CA ALA A 83 -21.59 -14.21 5.41
C ALA A 83 -22.10 -15.59 5.88
N ALA A 84 -22.01 -16.65 5.06
CA ALA A 84 -22.56 -17.97 5.40
C ALA A 84 -22.05 -18.56 6.73
N ARG A 85 -20.79 -18.26 7.11
CA ARG A 85 -20.16 -18.70 8.37
C ARG A 85 -20.17 -17.63 9.47
N LEU A 86 -20.78 -16.47 9.21
CA LEU A 86 -20.84 -15.36 10.16
C LEU A 86 -22.16 -15.36 10.93
N LYS A 87 -22.06 -15.19 12.25
CA LYS A 87 -23.22 -14.92 13.11
C LYS A 87 -23.11 -13.52 13.69
N LEU A 88 -24.03 -12.63 13.33
CA LEU A 88 -24.04 -11.25 13.82
C LEU A 88 -24.74 -11.16 15.18
N VAL A 89 -24.13 -10.45 16.12
CA VAL A 89 -24.65 -10.20 17.47
C VAL A 89 -24.51 -8.73 17.82
N THR A 90 -25.52 -8.15 18.45
CA THR A 90 -25.45 -6.80 19.02
C THR A 90 -24.76 -6.86 20.39
N GLY A 91 -23.69 -6.09 20.57
CA GLY A 91 -22.91 -6.04 21.81
C GLY A 91 -23.52 -5.14 22.89
N GLY A 92 -23.07 -5.37 24.12
CA GLY A 92 -23.45 -4.56 25.29
C GLY A 92 -22.49 -3.38 25.57
N PRO A 93 -22.71 -2.66 26.69
CA PRO A 93 -22.02 -1.40 26.99
C PRO A 93 -20.51 -1.54 27.29
N THR A 94 -20.03 -2.75 27.59
CA THR A 94 -18.61 -3.01 27.87
C THR A 94 -18.07 -4.10 26.94
N ARG A 95 -16.73 -4.16 26.78
CA ARG A 95 -16.07 -5.26 26.06
C ARG A 95 -16.45 -6.61 26.66
N GLN A 96 -16.46 -6.70 27.99
CA GLN A 96 -16.81 -7.92 28.71
C GLN A 96 -18.26 -8.37 28.41
N GLU A 97 -19.21 -7.45 28.41
CA GLU A 97 -20.62 -7.79 28.11
C GLU A 97 -20.82 -8.14 26.64
N SER A 98 -20.17 -7.43 25.73
CA SER A 98 -20.17 -7.80 24.31
C SER A 98 -19.61 -9.20 24.09
N THR A 99 -18.54 -9.56 24.80
CA THR A 99 -17.97 -10.91 24.75
C THR A 99 -18.97 -11.95 25.25
N ARG A 100 -19.60 -11.72 26.41
CA ARG A 100 -20.63 -12.62 26.97
C ARG A 100 -21.78 -12.84 26.00
N LEU A 101 -22.30 -11.80 25.37
CA LEU A 101 -23.38 -11.91 24.37
C LEU A 101 -22.92 -12.70 23.13
N GLY A 102 -21.67 -12.53 22.70
CA GLY A 102 -21.08 -13.34 21.64
C GLY A 102 -20.96 -14.82 22.01
N LEU A 103 -20.58 -15.12 23.25
CA LEU A 103 -20.53 -16.50 23.78
C LEU A 103 -21.92 -17.12 23.92
N LEU A 104 -22.90 -16.37 24.42
CA LEU A 104 -24.30 -16.83 24.51
C LEU A 104 -24.89 -17.18 23.15
N ALA A 105 -24.49 -16.47 22.10
CA ALA A 105 -24.91 -16.79 20.74
C ALA A 105 -24.41 -18.17 20.26
N LEU A 106 -23.45 -18.80 20.94
CA LEU A 106 -22.95 -20.13 20.64
C LEU A 106 -23.57 -21.23 21.53
N GLN A 107 -24.38 -20.88 22.55
CA GLN A 107 -24.81 -21.84 23.57
C GLN A 107 -25.65 -23.01 23.01
N ASP A 108 -26.49 -22.75 22.01
CA ASP A 108 -27.42 -23.73 21.46
C ASP A 108 -26.72 -24.77 20.56
N ASP A 109 -25.54 -24.42 20.04
CA ASP A 109 -24.63 -25.32 19.32
C ASP A 109 -23.20 -25.12 19.83
N ALA A 110 -23.00 -25.54 21.09
CA ALA A 110 -21.78 -25.29 21.84
C ALA A 110 -20.53 -25.92 21.17
N PRO A 111 -19.52 -25.14 20.78
CA PRO A 111 -18.24 -25.68 20.33
C PRO A 111 -17.45 -26.28 21.51
N ASP A 112 -16.40 -27.04 21.24
CA ASP A 112 -15.49 -27.50 22.29
C ASP A 112 -14.64 -26.33 22.83
N TYR A 113 -14.20 -25.46 21.92
CA TYR A 113 -13.36 -24.31 22.21
C TYR A 113 -13.89 -23.04 21.55
N VAL A 114 -13.54 -21.89 22.14
CA VAL A 114 -13.83 -20.58 21.57
C VAL A 114 -12.60 -19.70 21.58
N MET A 115 -12.35 -18.99 20.48
CA MET A 115 -11.33 -17.97 20.35
C MET A 115 -11.96 -16.58 20.43
N ILE A 116 -11.66 -15.82 21.48
CA ILE A 116 -12.16 -14.46 21.66
C ILE A 116 -11.10 -13.47 21.16
N HIS A 117 -11.44 -12.66 20.16
CA HIS A 117 -10.51 -11.77 19.48
C HIS A 117 -11.03 -10.35 19.34
N ASP A 118 -10.11 -9.38 19.36
CA ASP A 118 -10.46 -7.98 19.17
C ASP A 118 -10.60 -7.71 17.67
N GLY A 119 -11.74 -7.17 17.22
CA GLY A 119 -11.97 -6.87 15.79
C GLY A 119 -10.98 -5.86 15.18
N VAL A 120 -10.22 -5.15 16.03
CA VAL A 120 -9.22 -4.13 15.67
C VAL A 120 -7.77 -4.63 15.72
N ARG A 121 -7.55 -5.96 15.63
CA ARG A 121 -6.24 -6.58 15.42
C ARG A 121 -6.15 -7.21 14.03
N PRO A 122 -6.08 -6.40 12.95
CA PRO A 122 -6.25 -6.87 11.58
C PRO A 122 -5.10 -7.73 11.05
N PHE A 123 -3.95 -7.73 11.73
CA PHE A 123 -2.73 -8.42 11.31
C PHE A 123 -2.53 -9.78 11.98
N ILE A 124 -3.59 -10.35 12.56
CA ILE A 124 -3.59 -11.75 12.97
C ILE A 124 -3.28 -12.66 11.77
N THR A 125 -2.42 -13.66 11.97
CA THR A 125 -1.95 -14.57 10.91
C THR A 125 -2.46 -16.00 11.11
N GLN A 126 -2.48 -16.78 10.03
CA GLN A 126 -2.79 -18.22 10.10
C GLN A 126 -1.84 -18.98 11.03
N ASP A 127 -0.57 -18.59 11.07
CA ASP A 127 0.42 -19.26 11.91
C ASP A 127 0.18 -19.04 13.40
N LEU A 128 -0.24 -17.82 13.78
CA LEU A 128 -0.62 -17.56 15.17
C LEU A 128 -1.90 -18.32 15.55
N LEU A 129 -2.89 -18.40 14.65
CA LEU A 129 -4.08 -19.23 14.88
C LEU A 129 -3.72 -20.71 15.06
N LYS A 130 -2.87 -21.27 14.19
CA LYS A 130 -2.39 -22.66 14.30
C LYS A 130 -1.64 -22.92 15.60
N ARG A 131 -0.75 -22.00 16.00
CA ARG A 131 -0.02 -22.10 17.27
C ARG A 131 -0.95 -22.17 18.47
N ILE A 132 -2.01 -21.36 18.46
CA ILE A 132 -3.05 -21.38 19.50
C ILE A 132 -3.81 -22.71 19.46
N MET A 133 -4.24 -23.17 18.29
CA MET A 133 -4.97 -24.44 18.13
C MET A 133 -4.18 -25.65 18.64
N ILE A 134 -2.88 -25.71 18.35
CA ILE A 134 -1.98 -26.77 18.85
C ILE A 134 -1.90 -26.77 20.38
N ALA A 135 -2.06 -25.61 21.02
CA ALA A 135 -1.97 -25.45 22.47
C ALA A 135 -3.30 -25.63 23.21
N LEU A 136 -4.43 -25.80 22.50
CA LEU A 136 -5.75 -25.98 23.12
C LEU A 136 -5.78 -27.23 24.00
N HIS A 137 -6.42 -27.12 25.16
CA HIS A 137 -6.52 -28.20 26.12
C HIS A 137 -7.86 -28.12 26.89
N PRO A 138 -8.54 -29.25 27.21
CA PRO A 138 -9.89 -29.22 27.79
C PRO A 138 -10.03 -28.51 29.14
N GLN A 139 -8.92 -28.29 29.84
CA GLN A 139 -8.88 -27.70 31.18
C GLN A 139 -8.06 -26.41 31.25
N THR A 140 -7.60 -25.88 30.11
CA THR A 140 -6.65 -24.76 30.13
C THR A 140 -6.95 -23.80 28.98
N GLY A 141 -7.04 -22.50 29.30
CA GLY A 141 -7.06 -21.44 28.31
C GLY A 141 -5.70 -21.22 27.66
N VAL A 142 -5.68 -20.51 26.54
CA VAL A 142 -4.47 -20.17 25.78
C VAL A 142 -4.46 -18.67 25.55
N LEU A 143 -3.35 -18.03 25.94
CA LEU A 143 -3.12 -16.60 25.82
C LEU A 143 -1.85 -16.35 24.99
N PRO A 144 -1.97 -15.85 23.75
CA PRO A 144 -0.82 -15.33 23.03
C PRO A 144 -0.32 -14.08 23.73
N ALA A 145 0.99 -14.00 24.00
CA ALA A 145 1.57 -12.84 24.65
C ALA A 145 3.02 -12.60 24.21
N LEU A 146 3.45 -11.34 24.30
CA LEU A 146 4.83 -10.93 24.03
C LEU A 146 5.56 -10.67 25.33
N ALA A 147 6.77 -11.19 25.48
CA ALA A 147 7.60 -10.83 26.63
C ALA A 147 7.85 -9.32 26.67
N VAL A 148 7.72 -8.70 27.84
CA VAL A 148 7.94 -7.26 27.98
C VAL A 148 9.42 -6.94 27.75
N SER A 149 9.73 -6.20 26.68
CA SER A 149 11.08 -5.74 26.36
C SER A 149 11.45 -4.48 27.12
N ASP A 150 10.50 -3.56 27.33
CA ASP A 150 10.79 -2.25 27.91
C ASP A 150 10.90 -2.30 29.43
N THR A 151 11.56 -1.30 30.02
CA THR A 151 11.57 -1.15 31.48
C THR A 151 10.22 -0.62 31.95
N LEU A 152 9.52 -1.38 32.78
CA LEU A 152 8.25 -0.95 33.35
C LEU A 152 8.44 -0.07 34.59
N LYS A 153 7.69 1.03 34.65
CA LYS A 153 7.62 1.93 35.80
C LYS A 153 6.20 1.94 36.35
N GLN A 154 6.06 1.79 37.66
CA GLN A 154 4.85 2.11 38.38
C GLN A 154 4.90 3.59 38.76
N ALA A 155 3.81 4.32 38.53
CA ALA A 155 3.68 5.73 38.89
C ALA A 155 2.53 5.94 39.88
N GLY A 156 2.67 6.94 40.74
CA GLY A 156 1.61 7.40 41.64
C GLY A 156 0.57 8.25 40.92
N GLY A 157 -0.46 8.68 41.64
CA GLY A 157 -1.49 9.59 41.10
C GLY A 157 -0.95 10.97 40.70
N ASP A 158 0.24 11.34 41.17
CA ASP A 158 0.99 12.55 40.82
C ASP A 158 1.90 12.37 39.60
N ALA A 159 1.82 11.22 38.92
CA ALA A 159 2.67 10.82 37.80
C ALA A 159 4.17 10.70 38.15
N LEU A 160 4.53 10.69 39.44
CA LEU A 160 5.90 10.41 39.86
C LEU A 160 6.15 8.91 39.87
N VAL A 161 7.33 8.50 39.38
CA VAL A 161 7.75 7.10 39.39
C VAL A 161 7.90 6.64 40.84
N THR A 162 7.09 5.65 41.23
CA THR A 162 7.14 5.05 42.58
C THR A 162 8.06 3.83 42.61
N LYS A 163 8.08 3.04 41.54
CA LYS A 163 8.85 1.78 41.49
C LYS A 163 9.20 1.38 40.07
N THR A 164 10.35 0.73 39.90
CA THR A 164 10.67 -0.02 38.67
C THR A 164 10.20 -1.46 38.85
N VAL A 165 9.37 -1.96 37.94
CA VAL A 165 8.85 -3.33 38.00
C VAL A 165 9.79 -4.26 37.24
N PRO A 166 10.26 -5.38 37.84
CA PRO A 166 11.06 -6.37 37.12
C PRO A 166 10.28 -6.93 35.92
N ARG A 167 10.81 -6.78 34.70
CA ARG A 167 10.17 -7.26 33.47
C ARG A 167 10.24 -8.79 33.27
N ALA A 168 11.08 -9.49 34.04
CA ALA A 168 11.23 -10.93 33.94
C ALA A 168 9.92 -11.64 34.32
N GLY A 169 9.42 -12.50 33.42
CA GLY A 169 8.15 -13.20 33.60
C GLY A 169 6.91 -12.34 33.32
N LEU A 170 7.06 -11.09 32.87
CA LEU A 170 5.94 -10.24 32.47
C LEU A 170 5.72 -10.32 30.95
N PHE A 171 4.44 -10.39 30.58
CA PHE A 171 4.01 -10.51 29.20
C PHE A 171 2.91 -9.50 28.88
N ALA A 172 2.96 -8.92 27.69
CA ALA A 172 1.88 -8.13 27.12
C ALA A 172 0.88 -9.05 26.44
N ALA A 173 -0.29 -9.20 27.04
CA ALA A 173 -1.39 -10.02 26.54
C ALA A 173 -1.87 -9.56 25.15
N GLN A 174 -2.08 -10.53 24.26
CA GLN A 174 -2.73 -10.34 22.96
C GLN A 174 -4.01 -11.16 22.89
N THR A 175 -4.76 -10.98 21.82
CA THR A 175 -5.86 -11.86 21.44
C THR A 175 -5.51 -12.50 20.09
N PRO A 176 -6.00 -13.70 19.75
CA PRO A 176 -7.16 -14.40 20.32
C PRO A 176 -6.86 -15.06 21.67
N GLN A 177 -7.70 -14.83 22.67
CA GLN A 177 -7.68 -15.59 23.93
C GLN A 177 -8.63 -16.75 23.79
N SER A 178 -8.15 -17.97 24.02
CA SER A 178 -8.90 -19.17 23.66
C SER A 178 -9.15 -20.06 24.85
N PHE A 179 -10.35 -20.61 24.98
CA PHE A 179 -10.75 -21.34 26.17
C PHE A 179 -11.65 -22.53 25.82
N PRO A 180 -11.72 -23.56 26.69
CA PRO A 180 -12.83 -24.50 26.70
C PRO A 180 -14.14 -23.71 26.82
N PHE A 181 -15.09 -23.95 25.91
CA PHE A 181 -16.25 -23.07 25.73
C PHE A 181 -17.16 -22.98 26.96
N ALA A 182 -17.59 -24.13 27.49
CA ALA A 182 -18.53 -24.14 28.62
C ALA A 182 -17.95 -23.44 29.87
N PRO A 183 -16.71 -23.76 30.32
CA PRO A 183 -16.10 -23.05 31.45
C PRO A 183 -16.00 -21.53 31.29
N ILE A 184 -15.62 -21.04 30.10
CA ILE A 184 -15.49 -19.58 29.91
C ILE A 184 -16.86 -18.89 29.83
N LEU A 185 -17.87 -19.54 29.23
CA LEU A 185 -19.23 -19.01 29.22
C LEU A 185 -19.79 -18.89 30.64
N ASP A 186 -19.62 -19.92 31.47
CA ASP A 186 -20.05 -19.92 32.87
C ASP A 186 -19.33 -18.80 33.65
N ALA A 187 -18.04 -18.59 33.41
CA ALA A 187 -17.27 -17.53 34.04
C ALA A 187 -17.80 -16.12 33.69
N HIS A 188 -18.09 -15.86 32.42
CA HIS A 188 -18.69 -14.59 32.00
C HIS A 188 -20.11 -14.41 32.58
N ASN A 189 -20.93 -15.46 32.63
CA ASN A 189 -22.26 -15.41 33.22
C ASN A 189 -22.20 -15.14 34.74
N ALA A 190 -21.29 -15.78 35.46
CA ALA A 190 -21.08 -15.54 36.88
C ALA A 190 -20.65 -14.08 37.15
N ALA A 191 -19.72 -13.56 36.35
CA ALA A 191 -19.30 -12.16 36.45
C ALA A 191 -20.46 -11.19 36.21
N PHE A 192 -21.30 -11.46 35.22
CA PHE A 192 -22.50 -10.66 34.91
C PHE A 192 -23.53 -10.68 36.05
N VAL A 193 -23.85 -11.87 36.59
CA VAL A 193 -24.78 -12.02 37.71
C VAL A 193 -24.30 -11.27 38.96
N LEU A 194 -22.99 -11.24 39.20
CA LEU A 194 -22.39 -10.48 40.30
C LEU A 194 -22.17 -8.99 39.99
N GLY A 195 -22.53 -8.53 38.80
CA GLY A 195 -22.37 -7.13 38.38
C GLY A 195 -20.91 -6.67 38.23
N ARG A 196 -19.97 -7.59 38.05
CA ARG A 196 -18.54 -7.26 37.89
C ARG A 196 -18.21 -6.88 36.45
N THR A 197 -17.55 -5.73 36.28
CA THR A 197 -17.21 -5.14 34.97
C THR A 197 -15.76 -4.65 34.88
N ASP A 198 -14.95 -4.94 35.89
CA ASP A 198 -13.59 -4.45 36.09
C ASP A 198 -12.51 -5.33 35.43
N PHE A 199 -12.89 -6.40 34.74
CA PHE A 199 -11.96 -7.26 34.02
C PHE A 199 -11.49 -6.61 32.72
N THR A 200 -10.18 -6.60 32.51
CA THR A 200 -9.55 -5.97 31.34
C THR A 200 -9.52 -6.84 30.10
N ASP A 201 -9.55 -8.15 30.27
CA ASP A 201 -9.56 -9.17 29.23
C ASP A 201 -10.22 -10.48 29.72
N ASP A 202 -10.31 -11.48 28.83
CA ASP A 202 -11.04 -12.71 29.08
C ASP A 202 -10.19 -13.70 29.92
N ALA A 203 -8.87 -13.60 29.84
CA ALA A 203 -7.93 -14.31 30.70
C ALA A 203 -8.11 -13.91 32.18
N ALA A 204 -8.31 -12.62 32.49
CA ALA A 204 -8.58 -12.19 33.86
C ALA A 204 -9.89 -12.78 34.43
N ILE A 205 -10.90 -12.99 33.59
CA ILE A 205 -12.16 -13.66 33.98
C ILE A 205 -11.92 -15.15 34.23
N ALA A 206 -11.14 -15.80 33.36
CA ALA A 206 -10.75 -17.19 33.51
C ALA A 206 -9.96 -17.42 34.82
N GLU A 207 -8.98 -16.56 35.10
CA GLU A 207 -8.19 -16.57 36.34
C GLU A 207 -9.07 -16.43 37.58
N TRP A 208 -10.04 -15.52 37.56
CA TRP A 208 -10.99 -15.34 38.67
C TRP A 208 -11.83 -16.60 38.95
N GLN A 209 -12.16 -17.37 37.92
CA GLN A 209 -12.84 -18.68 38.05
C GLN A 209 -11.87 -19.86 38.18
N SER A 210 -10.60 -19.60 38.47
CA SER A 210 -9.56 -20.64 38.62
C SER A 210 -9.39 -21.54 37.38
N ILE A 211 -9.70 -21.03 36.18
CA ILE A 211 -9.41 -21.69 34.91
C ILE A 211 -7.93 -21.38 34.58
N PRO A 212 -7.03 -22.37 34.55
CA PRO A 212 -5.62 -22.14 34.23
C PRO A 212 -5.45 -21.59 32.81
N VAL A 213 -4.54 -20.64 32.61
CA VAL A 213 -4.25 -20.04 31.30
C VAL A 213 -2.77 -20.25 30.94
N ARG A 214 -2.53 -20.85 29.77
CA ARG A 214 -1.19 -21.08 29.23
C ARG A 214 -0.79 -19.95 28.29
N VAL A 215 0.37 -19.37 28.55
CA VAL A 215 0.98 -18.41 27.62
C VAL A 215 1.59 -19.15 26.44
N VAL A 216 1.29 -18.68 25.23
CA VAL A 216 2.01 -19.05 24.00
C VAL A 216 2.67 -17.81 23.42
N GLU A 217 3.72 -18.01 22.63
CA GLU A 217 4.39 -16.90 21.96
C GLU A 217 3.40 -16.15 21.07
N GLY A 218 3.30 -14.83 21.25
CA GLY A 218 2.48 -13.94 20.42
C GLY A 218 3.15 -13.57 19.09
N SER A 219 2.72 -12.45 18.51
CA SER A 219 3.37 -11.84 17.35
C SER A 219 3.42 -10.32 17.50
N ALA A 220 4.58 -9.72 17.26
CA ALA A 220 4.74 -8.27 17.24
C ALA A 220 3.81 -7.60 16.20
N ASP A 221 3.52 -8.30 15.12
CA ASP A 221 2.63 -7.82 14.07
C ASP A 221 1.16 -7.79 14.48
N ASN A 222 0.75 -8.62 15.44
CA ASN A 222 -0.64 -8.72 15.93
C ASN A 222 -1.03 -7.54 16.86
N THR A 223 -0.71 -6.34 16.41
CA THR A 223 -0.90 -5.09 17.14
C THR A 223 -2.36 -4.67 17.11
N LYS A 224 -2.85 -4.16 18.24
CA LYS A 224 -4.18 -3.59 18.38
C LYS A 224 -4.19 -2.16 17.88
N ILE A 225 -5.01 -1.87 16.87
CA ILE A 225 -5.25 -0.51 16.41
C ILE A 225 -5.97 0.26 17.52
N THR A 226 -5.24 1.20 18.12
CA THR A 226 -5.70 1.97 19.28
C THR A 226 -5.75 3.46 18.97
N TRP A 227 -4.78 3.98 18.22
CA TRP A 227 -4.63 5.40 17.91
C TRP A 227 -4.82 5.69 16.43
N ALA A 228 -5.05 6.96 16.08
CA ALA A 228 -5.15 7.37 14.67
C ALA A 228 -3.86 7.07 13.89
N LYS A 229 -2.69 7.24 14.53
CA LYS A 229 -1.39 6.91 13.94
C LYS A 229 -1.25 5.42 13.61
N ASP A 230 -1.86 4.53 14.41
CA ASP A 230 -1.82 3.08 14.15
C ASP A 230 -2.53 2.74 12.83
N ILE A 231 -3.60 3.47 12.49
CA ILE A 231 -4.35 3.30 11.23
C ILE A 231 -3.50 3.75 10.05
N GLU A 232 -2.84 4.89 10.16
CA GLU A 232 -1.94 5.39 9.10
C GLU A 232 -0.77 4.42 8.86
N MET A 233 -0.13 3.93 9.92
CA MET A 233 0.94 2.94 9.83
C MET A 233 0.46 1.62 9.23
N ALA A 234 -0.74 1.17 9.63
CA ALA A 234 -1.36 -0.03 9.09
C ALA A 234 -1.68 0.10 7.59
N ASP A 235 -2.17 1.27 7.16
CA ASP A 235 -2.45 1.57 5.77
C ASP A 235 -1.17 1.63 4.93
N GLN A 236 -0.10 2.27 5.44
CA GLN A 236 1.20 2.29 4.79
C GLN A 236 1.79 0.89 4.62
N ARG A 237 1.72 0.05 5.66
CA ARG A 237 2.18 -1.35 5.60
C ARG A 237 1.48 -2.13 4.49
N LEU A 238 0.14 -2.05 4.42
CA LEU A 238 -0.63 -2.77 3.40
C LEU A 238 -0.44 -2.20 1.99
N ARG A 239 -0.15 -0.91 1.85
CA ARG A 239 0.20 -0.30 0.56
C ARG A 239 1.58 -0.69 0.06
N GLN A 240 2.53 -0.96 0.95
CA GLN A 240 3.88 -1.42 0.57
C GLN A 240 3.89 -2.87 0.08
N ASP A 241 2.98 -3.73 0.60
CA ASP A 241 2.81 -5.11 0.14
C ASP A 241 2.07 -5.22 -1.20
N MET A 242 1.35 -4.18 -1.63
CA MET A 242 0.87 -4.05 -3.00
C MET A 242 2.01 -3.53 -3.87
N VAL A 243 2.69 -4.44 -4.56
CA VAL A 243 3.59 -4.09 -5.67
C VAL A 243 2.73 -3.45 -6.77
N ALA A 244 2.49 -2.15 -6.67
CA ALA A 244 1.97 -1.37 -7.78
C ALA A 244 3.03 -1.46 -8.88
N PHE A 245 2.72 -2.21 -9.96
CA PHE A 245 3.58 -2.18 -11.14
C PHE A 245 3.57 -0.75 -11.66
N PRO A 246 4.73 -0.05 -11.70
CA PRO A 246 4.76 1.31 -12.22
C PRO A 246 4.21 1.31 -13.65
N ASP A 247 3.35 2.27 -13.97
CA ASP A 247 2.91 2.50 -15.34
C ASP A 247 4.08 3.10 -16.14
N ILE A 248 4.83 2.22 -16.79
CA ILE A 248 5.99 2.59 -17.62
C ILE A 248 5.52 2.80 -19.04
N ARG A 249 5.68 4.03 -19.53
CA ARG A 249 5.28 4.41 -20.88
C ARG A 249 6.50 4.82 -21.68
N THR A 250 6.54 4.41 -22.94
CA THR A 250 7.62 4.75 -23.88
C THR A 250 7.05 5.55 -25.03
N GLY A 251 7.65 6.70 -25.30
CA GLY A 251 7.34 7.53 -26.46
C GLY A 251 8.50 7.52 -27.46
N ASN A 252 8.15 7.66 -28.72
CA ASN A 252 9.09 7.80 -29.82
C ASN A 252 8.81 9.10 -30.57
N GLY A 253 9.87 9.77 -30.98
CA GLY A 253 9.82 10.93 -31.85
C GLY A 253 10.78 10.76 -33.01
N TYR A 254 10.38 11.25 -34.17
CA TYR A 254 11.19 11.28 -35.37
C TYR A 254 10.98 12.62 -36.06
N ASP A 255 12.07 13.29 -36.40
CA ASP A 255 12.01 14.55 -37.12
C ASP A 255 13.12 14.67 -38.15
N VAL A 256 12.90 15.51 -39.17
CA VAL A 256 13.83 15.73 -40.28
C VAL A 256 13.79 17.18 -40.75
N HIS A 257 14.97 17.81 -40.80
CA HIS A 257 15.12 19.15 -41.36
C HIS A 257 16.11 19.14 -42.53
N SER A 258 15.77 19.88 -43.58
CA SER A 258 16.63 20.08 -44.75
C SER A 258 17.70 21.12 -44.45
N PHE A 259 18.84 21.06 -45.14
CA PHE A 259 19.85 22.09 -45.05
C PHE A 259 19.51 23.30 -45.94
N GLU A 260 19.92 24.48 -45.48
CA GLU A 260 20.01 25.71 -46.27
C GLU A 260 21.29 26.49 -45.92
N PRO A 261 21.75 27.42 -46.78
CA PRO A 261 22.96 28.21 -46.48
C PRO A 261 22.90 28.91 -45.12
N GLY A 262 23.97 28.78 -44.34
CA GLY A 262 24.07 29.32 -42.98
C GLY A 262 25.49 29.21 -42.45
N ASP A 263 25.67 29.44 -41.15
CA ASP A 263 26.97 29.42 -40.46
C ASP A 263 26.99 28.50 -39.22
N HIS A 264 25.88 27.83 -38.92
CA HIS A 264 25.76 26.87 -37.83
C HIS A 264 24.51 25.99 -37.91
N VAL A 265 24.52 24.87 -37.19
CA VAL A 265 23.34 24.09 -36.83
C VAL A 265 23.12 24.11 -35.32
N TRP A 266 21.86 23.98 -34.90
CA TRP A 266 21.50 23.66 -33.52
C TRP A 266 21.16 22.18 -33.44
N LEU A 267 21.83 21.45 -32.53
CA LEU A 267 21.58 20.04 -32.28
C LEU A 267 21.63 19.78 -30.77
N CYS A 268 20.56 19.21 -30.22
CA CYS A 268 20.41 18.92 -28.79
C CYS A 268 20.68 20.13 -27.89
N GLY A 269 20.30 21.34 -28.32
CA GLY A 269 20.51 22.60 -27.60
C GLY A 269 21.91 23.20 -27.76
N VAL A 270 22.78 22.58 -28.56
CA VAL A 270 24.16 23.05 -28.78
C VAL A 270 24.32 23.66 -30.16
N LYS A 271 24.87 24.88 -30.22
CA LYS A 271 25.24 25.56 -31.46
C LYS A 271 26.56 25.02 -32.00
N ILE A 272 26.56 24.46 -33.22
CA ILE A 272 27.74 23.85 -33.85
C ILE A 272 28.07 24.60 -35.13
N PRO A 273 29.30 25.15 -35.29
CA PRO A 273 29.74 25.79 -36.53
C PRO A 273 29.63 24.84 -37.73
N HIS A 274 29.03 25.33 -38.81
CA HIS A 274 28.77 24.53 -40.01
C HIS A 274 28.46 25.44 -41.20
N ASP A 275 28.74 25.03 -42.44
CA ASP A 275 28.49 25.85 -43.64
C ASP A 275 26.98 25.92 -44.03
N PHE A 276 26.15 25.23 -43.27
CA PHE A 276 24.70 25.16 -43.46
C PHE A 276 23.99 25.30 -42.13
N LYS A 277 22.75 25.79 -42.18
CA LYS A 277 21.77 25.71 -41.09
C LYS A 277 20.62 24.78 -41.45
N LEU A 278 19.85 24.38 -40.46
CA LEU A 278 18.63 23.59 -40.68
C LEU A 278 17.47 24.53 -41.01
N ASN A 279 16.74 24.18 -42.08
CA ASN A 279 15.53 24.86 -42.49
C ASN A 279 14.34 24.27 -41.71
N GLY A 280 13.76 25.10 -40.85
CA GLY A 280 12.64 24.74 -40.00
C GLY A 280 12.11 25.96 -39.25
N HIS A 281 11.08 25.76 -38.44
CA HIS A 281 10.58 26.77 -37.52
C HIS A 281 11.50 26.84 -36.28
N SER A 282 11.38 27.89 -35.45
CA SER A 282 12.25 28.12 -34.28
C SER A 282 13.74 28.24 -34.64
N ASP A 283 14.65 27.65 -33.86
CA ASP A 283 16.08 27.49 -34.15
C ASP A 283 16.38 26.21 -34.96
N ALA A 284 15.33 25.49 -35.38
CA ALA A 284 15.35 24.28 -36.20
C ALA A 284 16.19 23.11 -35.63
N ASP A 285 16.25 22.97 -34.30
CA ASP A 285 16.91 21.85 -33.65
C ASP A 285 16.09 20.54 -33.80
N VAL A 286 16.43 19.77 -34.83
CA VAL A 286 15.76 18.50 -35.18
C VAL A 286 15.77 17.49 -34.03
N ALA A 287 16.75 17.51 -33.14
CA ALA A 287 16.80 16.58 -32.02
C ALA A 287 15.85 17.00 -30.89
N LEU A 288 15.76 18.30 -30.60
CA LEU A 288 14.83 18.80 -29.59
C LEU A 288 13.38 18.73 -30.05
N HIS A 289 13.11 18.86 -31.35
CA HIS A 289 11.78 18.64 -31.92
C HIS A 289 11.34 17.17 -31.76
N ALA A 290 12.19 16.22 -32.18
CA ALA A 290 11.93 14.79 -31.96
C ALA A 290 11.82 14.42 -30.46
N LEU A 291 12.61 15.05 -29.58
CA LEU A 291 12.50 14.84 -28.14
C LEU A 291 11.17 15.35 -27.56
N THR A 292 10.68 16.49 -28.04
CA THR A 292 9.38 17.04 -27.65
C THR A 292 8.27 16.06 -27.98
N ASP A 293 8.26 15.51 -29.20
CA ASP A 293 7.29 14.49 -29.61
C ASP A 293 7.38 13.21 -28.78
N ALA A 294 8.61 12.71 -28.54
CA ALA A 294 8.80 11.52 -27.72
C ALA A 294 8.27 11.70 -26.29
N LEU A 295 8.44 12.88 -25.69
CA LEU A 295 7.89 13.20 -24.36
C LEU A 295 6.36 13.25 -24.38
N LEU A 296 5.76 13.96 -25.35
CA LEU A 296 4.29 14.08 -25.45
C LEU A 296 3.62 12.72 -25.72
N ALA A 297 4.25 11.88 -26.54
CA ALA A 297 3.78 10.54 -26.87
C ALA A 297 3.65 9.64 -25.63
N THR A 298 4.49 9.81 -24.59
CA THR A 298 4.41 9.02 -23.35
C THR A 298 3.07 9.14 -22.62
N ARG A 299 2.26 10.17 -22.94
CA ARG A 299 0.92 10.36 -22.37
C ARG A 299 -0.16 10.70 -23.38
N GLY A 300 0.08 10.40 -24.66
CA GLY A 300 -0.86 10.65 -25.75
C GLY A 300 -1.25 12.13 -25.86
N ALA A 301 -0.33 13.05 -25.56
CA ALA A 301 -0.60 14.48 -25.55
C ALA A 301 -0.46 15.14 -26.94
N GLY A 302 -0.61 14.40 -28.04
CA GLY A 302 -0.38 14.90 -29.39
C GLY A 302 1.12 15.05 -29.71
N ASP A 303 1.41 15.93 -30.66
CA ASP A 303 2.76 16.23 -31.18
C ASP A 303 3.11 17.71 -31.01
N ILE A 304 4.34 18.08 -31.36
CA ILE A 304 4.85 19.45 -31.30
C ILE A 304 3.97 20.42 -32.11
N GLY A 305 3.47 20.01 -33.28
CA GLY A 305 2.60 20.83 -34.13
C GLY A 305 1.23 21.12 -33.51
N THR A 306 0.75 20.23 -32.64
CA THR A 306 -0.49 20.40 -31.87
C THR A 306 -0.38 21.56 -30.86
N HIS A 307 0.78 21.70 -30.21
CA HIS A 307 1.00 22.72 -29.17
C HIS A 307 1.67 23.99 -29.70
N PHE A 308 2.46 23.86 -30.77
CA PHE A 308 3.26 24.94 -31.35
C PHE A 308 3.05 24.97 -32.88
N PRO A 309 1.87 25.44 -33.35
CA PRO A 309 1.55 25.42 -34.77
C PRO A 309 2.56 26.26 -35.58
N PRO A 310 3.11 25.73 -36.69
CA PRO A 310 4.11 26.44 -37.49
C PRO A 310 3.58 27.72 -38.17
N SER A 311 2.26 27.85 -38.28
CA SER A 311 1.58 29.05 -38.79
C SER A 311 1.59 30.23 -37.83
N ASP A 312 1.90 30.00 -36.55
CA ASP A 312 1.95 31.05 -35.53
C ASP A 312 3.30 31.79 -35.58
N PRO A 313 3.32 33.10 -35.89
CA PRO A 313 4.55 33.86 -36.02
C PRO A 313 5.39 33.92 -34.74
N GLN A 314 4.80 33.69 -33.56
CA GLN A 314 5.49 33.84 -32.28
C GLN A 314 6.63 32.80 -32.09
N TRP A 315 6.56 31.66 -32.78
CA TRP A 315 7.56 30.59 -32.67
C TRP A 315 8.73 30.74 -33.63
N LYS A 316 8.70 31.74 -34.53
CA LYS A 316 9.79 31.98 -35.48
C LYS A 316 11.03 32.49 -34.74
N GLY A 317 12.13 31.71 -34.79
CA GLY A 317 13.37 32.04 -34.10
C GLY A 317 13.33 31.84 -32.57
N ALA A 318 12.27 31.23 -32.03
CA ALA A 318 12.25 30.80 -30.64
C ALA A 318 13.29 29.70 -30.39
N ALA A 319 13.75 29.54 -29.15
CA ALA A 319 14.66 28.45 -28.81
C ALA A 319 13.87 27.14 -28.64
N SER A 320 14.26 26.06 -29.33
CA SER A 320 13.56 24.77 -29.25
C SER A 320 13.51 24.17 -27.85
N ARG A 321 14.44 24.59 -26.99
CA ARG A 321 14.44 24.29 -25.55
C ARG A 321 13.09 24.57 -24.87
N GLN A 322 12.37 25.63 -25.28
CA GLN A 322 11.08 25.97 -24.70
C GLN A 322 10.01 24.90 -24.96
N PHE A 323 10.09 24.22 -26.12
CA PHE A 323 9.16 23.14 -26.47
C PHE A 323 9.41 21.89 -25.62
N VAL A 324 10.68 21.57 -25.38
CA VAL A 324 11.07 20.47 -24.49
C VAL A 324 10.64 20.77 -23.05
N GLU A 325 10.90 21.97 -22.55
CA GLU A 325 10.49 22.40 -21.20
C GLU A 325 8.97 22.35 -21.02
N PHE A 326 8.20 22.71 -22.04
CA PHE A 326 6.75 22.51 -22.05
C PHE A 326 6.39 21.02 -21.95
N ALA A 327 6.94 20.15 -22.80
CA ALA A 327 6.63 18.72 -22.78
C ALA A 327 7.03 18.07 -21.44
N VAL A 328 8.17 18.46 -20.85
CA VAL A 328 8.60 18.05 -19.51
C VAL A 328 7.60 18.50 -18.45
N LYS A 329 7.14 19.75 -18.49
CA LYS A 329 6.10 20.27 -17.59
C LYS A 329 4.82 19.46 -17.74
N THR A 330 4.37 19.21 -18.97
CA THR A 330 3.20 18.37 -19.28
C THR A 330 3.36 16.98 -18.66
N VAL A 331 4.50 16.31 -18.85
CA VAL A 331 4.77 15.00 -18.21
C VAL A 331 4.67 15.08 -16.68
N ARG A 332 5.29 16.08 -16.06
CA ARG A 332 5.34 16.25 -14.59
C ARG A 332 3.98 16.60 -13.98
N GLU A 333 3.16 17.40 -14.66
CA GLU A 333 1.79 17.73 -14.21
C GLU A 333 0.88 16.50 -14.18
N ALA A 334 1.16 15.50 -15.01
CA ALA A 334 0.49 14.19 -14.97
C ALA A 334 1.13 13.22 -13.93
N GLY A 335 2.05 13.70 -13.10
CA GLY A 335 2.77 12.89 -12.10
C GLY A 335 3.92 12.05 -12.68
N GLY A 336 4.22 12.18 -13.97
CA GLY A 336 5.24 11.40 -14.65
C GLY A 336 6.67 11.77 -14.21
N ARG A 337 7.53 10.75 -14.11
CA ARG A 337 8.96 10.87 -13.85
C ARG A 337 9.73 10.33 -15.04
N ILE A 338 10.50 11.20 -15.69
CA ILE A 338 11.32 10.80 -16.85
C ILE A 338 12.40 9.83 -16.37
N ALA A 339 12.44 8.64 -16.96
CA ALA A 339 13.34 7.56 -16.56
C ALA A 339 14.66 7.61 -17.33
N ASN A 340 14.61 7.80 -18.65
CA ASN A 340 15.76 8.01 -19.53
C ASN A 340 15.31 8.59 -20.89
N ALA A 341 16.27 9.16 -21.61
CA ALA A 341 16.11 9.60 -22.99
C ALA A 341 17.28 9.07 -23.85
N ASP A 342 16.96 8.53 -25.01
CA ASP A 342 17.92 8.05 -26.00
C ASP A 342 17.72 8.78 -27.33
N ILE A 343 18.73 9.52 -27.76
CA ILE A 343 18.72 10.38 -28.95
C ILE A 343 19.69 9.79 -29.95
N THR A 344 19.27 9.66 -31.21
CA THR A 344 20.11 9.22 -32.33
C THR A 344 20.02 10.22 -33.47
N LEU A 345 21.13 10.93 -33.70
CA LEU A 345 21.30 11.82 -34.84
C LEU A 345 21.77 11.03 -36.07
N ILE A 346 21.09 11.19 -37.19
CA ILE A 346 21.43 10.57 -38.47
C ILE A 346 21.91 11.68 -39.40
N ALA A 347 23.23 11.81 -39.55
CA ALA A 347 23.88 12.90 -40.27
C ALA A 347 25.22 12.46 -40.86
N GLU A 348 25.56 12.93 -42.06
CA GLU A 348 26.92 12.80 -42.60
C GLU A 348 27.88 13.79 -41.92
N GLU A 349 27.43 15.03 -41.73
CA GLU A 349 28.11 16.13 -41.04
C GLU A 349 27.06 16.98 -40.29
N PRO A 350 27.41 17.64 -39.17
CA PRO A 350 28.72 17.66 -38.51
C PRO A 350 29.01 16.37 -37.69
N LYS A 351 30.28 16.17 -37.32
CA LYS A 351 30.65 15.07 -36.39
C LYS A 351 30.11 15.35 -35.00
N ILE A 352 29.29 14.45 -34.46
CA ILE A 352 28.67 14.61 -33.13
C ILE A 352 29.63 14.28 -31.98
N GLY A 353 30.62 13.41 -32.20
CA GLY A 353 31.55 12.95 -31.17
C GLY A 353 32.15 14.06 -30.30
N PRO A 354 32.71 15.14 -30.87
CA PRO A 354 33.26 16.28 -30.12
C PRO A 354 32.24 17.09 -29.30
N HIS A 355 30.95 17.02 -29.61
CA HIS A 355 29.90 17.82 -28.98
C HIS A 355 29.02 17.02 -28.01
N ARG A 356 29.19 15.69 -27.97
CA ARG A 356 28.31 14.77 -27.23
C ARG A 356 28.17 15.14 -25.74
N GLU A 357 29.26 15.49 -25.08
CA GLU A 357 29.24 15.83 -23.64
C GLU A 357 28.40 17.09 -23.38
N ALA A 358 28.56 18.13 -24.20
CA ALA A 358 27.77 19.36 -24.11
C ALA A 358 26.29 19.09 -24.40
N MET A 359 25.98 18.27 -25.40
CA MET A 359 24.60 17.87 -25.72
C MET A 359 23.95 17.10 -24.56
N THR A 360 24.68 16.13 -23.98
CA THR A 360 24.20 15.38 -22.82
C THR A 360 23.94 16.29 -21.62
N ALA A 361 24.78 17.30 -21.38
CA ALA A 361 24.59 18.27 -20.30
C ALA A 361 23.32 19.12 -20.51
N GLU A 362 23.12 19.68 -21.71
CA GLU A 362 21.92 20.47 -22.04
C GLU A 362 20.63 19.64 -21.90
N LEU A 363 20.64 18.40 -22.41
CA LEU A 363 19.51 17.48 -22.29
C LEU A 363 19.23 17.07 -20.84
N SER A 364 20.28 16.77 -20.06
CA SER A 364 20.18 16.45 -18.64
C SER A 364 19.53 17.59 -17.85
N ASP A 365 19.92 18.83 -18.13
CA ASP A 365 19.36 20.03 -17.52
C ASP A 365 17.89 20.25 -17.92
N MET A 366 17.57 20.22 -19.22
CA MET A 366 16.19 20.37 -19.72
C MET A 366 15.23 19.32 -19.14
N LEU A 367 15.66 18.07 -19.06
CA LEU A 367 14.84 16.96 -18.56
C LEU A 367 14.81 16.90 -17.02
N GLY A 368 15.80 17.48 -16.35
CA GLY A 368 16.01 17.38 -14.91
C GLY A 368 16.33 15.96 -14.46
N VAL A 369 17.16 15.23 -15.24
CA VAL A 369 17.62 13.87 -14.94
C VAL A 369 19.14 13.84 -14.93
N SER A 370 19.75 12.84 -14.29
CA SER A 370 21.21 12.69 -14.29
C SER A 370 21.75 12.30 -15.67
N ALA A 371 23.00 12.67 -15.97
CA ALA A 371 23.61 12.47 -17.28
C ALA A 371 23.67 10.99 -17.73
N ASP A 372 23.75 10.03 -16.80
CA ASP A 372 23.71 8.59 -17.08
C ASP A 372 22.34 8.09 -17.57
N ARG A 373 21.30 8.94 -17.49
CA ARG A 373 19.96 8.69 -18.04
C ARG A 373 19.78 9.28 -19.44
N VAL A 374 20.79 9.94 -20.00
CA VAL A 374 20.74 10.55 -21.32
C VAL A 374 21.80 9.92 -22.22
N SER A 375 21.36 9.36 -23.35
CA SER A 375 22.23 8.77 -24.36
C SER A 375 22.13 9.58 -25.65
N VAL A 376 23.26 10.07 -26.16
CA VAL A 376 23.35 10.80 -27.44
C VAL A 376 24.25 10.02 -28.39
N LYS A 377 23.62 9.43 -29.40
CA LYS A 377 24.26 8.62 -30.45
C LYS A 377 24.22 9.35 -31.78
N ALA A 378 25.13 8.96 -32.67
CA ALA A 378 25.15 9.46 -34.02
C ALA A 378 25.56 8.36 -34.98
N THR A 379 24.99 8.39 -36.18
CA THR A 379 25.39 7.52 -37.30
C THR A 379 25.32 8.31 -38.60
N THR A 380 26.21 7.97 -39.52
CA THR A 380 26.11 8.33 -40.94
C THR A 380 25.01 7.50 -41.60
N ASN A 381 24.59 7.90 -42.80
CA ASN A 381 23.71 7.07 -43.63
C ASN A 381 24.48 6.45 -44.80
N GLU A 382 25.79 6.26 -44.63
CA GLU A 382 26.73 5.69 -45.59
C GLU A 382 26.64 6.31 -47.00
N LYS A 383 26.45 7.64 -47.07
CA LYS A 383 26.27 8.38 -48.35
C LYS A 383 25.05 7.93 -49.16
N MET A 384 24.10 7.20 -48.55
CA MET A 384 22.84 6.79 -49.15
C MET A 384 21.69 7.72 -48.74
N GLY A 385 20.68 7.85 -49.62
CA GLY A 385 19.50 8.67 -49.34
C GLY A 385 19.77 10.17 -49.20
N PHE A 386 18.78 10.92 -48.74
CA PHE A 386 18.87 12.38 -48.61
C PHE A 386 19.91 12.79 -47.56
N VAL A 387 19.99 12.09 -46.42
CA VAL A 387 21.03 12.31 -45.41
C VAL A 387 22.42 12.09 -46.02
N GLY A 388 22.60 10.98 -46.74
CA GLY A 388 23.86 10.64 -47.37
C GLY A 388 24.32 11.61 -48.47
N ARG A 389 23.36 12.25 -49.16
CA ARG A 389 23.61 13.35 -50.11
C ARG A 389 23.78 14.72 -49.44
N LYS A 390 23.79 14.77 -48.10
CA LYS A 390 23.88 16.01 -47.30
C LYS A 390 22.75 16.99 -47.61
N GLU A 391 21.54 16.48 -47.81
CA GLU A 391 20.34 17.31 -48.04
C GLU A 391 19.66 17.73 -46.72
N GLY A 392 19.98 17.07 -45.60
CA GLY A 392 19.42 17.37 -44.28
C GLY A 392 19.93 16.43 -43.18
N ILE A 393 19.40 16.61 -41.97
CA ILE A 393 19.64 15.78 -40.79
C ILE A 393 18.31 15.20 -40.32
N ALA A 394 18.32 13.93 -39.89
CA ALA A 394 17.20 13.31 -39.19
C ALA A 394 17.57 12.98 -37.74
N SER A 395 16.57 12.93 -36.86
CA SER A 395 16.73 12.50 -35.46
C SER A 395 15.67 11.47 -35.09
N ILE A 396 16.08 10.42 -34.38
CA ILE A 396 15.19 9.47 -33.72
C ILE A 396 15.40 9.60 -32.21
N VAL A 397 14.32 9.77 -31.46
CA VAL A 397 14.35 9.90 -30.01
C VAL A 397 13.39 8.91 -29.37
N THR A 398 13.85 8.22 -28.33
CA THR A 398 13.02 7.37 -27.47
C THR A 398 13.12 7.84 -26.03
N VAL A 399 11.97 8.00 -25.36
CA VAL A 399 11.90 8.41 -23.95
C VAL A 399 11.02 7.42 -23.19
N SER A 400 11.47 7.01 -22.01
CA SER A 400 10.64 6.26 -21.07
C SER A 400 10.29 7.12 -19.86
N VAL A 401 9.04 7.04 -19.42
CA VAL A 401 8.48 7.79 -18.29
C VAL A 401 7.74 6.83 -17.36
N ILE A 402 7.92 7.00 -16.06
CA ILE A 402 7.23 6.26 -15.01
C ILE A 402 6.10 7.14 -14.46
N TYR A 403 4.85 6.68 -14.57
CA TYR A 403 3.67 7.34 -14.03
C TYR A 403 3.18 6.66 -12.74
N PRO A 404 2.48 7.41 -11.85
CA PRO A 404 1.77 6.82 -10.73
C PRO A 404 0.56 6.04 -11.23
N GLY A 405 0.41 4.79 -10.79
CA GLY A 405 -0.73 3.94 -11.17
C GLY A 405 -0.30 2.50 -11.42
N GLU A 406 -1.28 1.68 -11.77
CA GLU A 406 -1.08 0.31 -12.25
C GLU A 406 -1.25 0.29 -13.78
N VAL A 407 -0.50 -0.59 -14.45
CA VAL A 407 -0.72 -0.87 -15.88
C VAL A 407 -2.17 -1.35 -16.05
N PRO A 408 -2.99 -0.70 -16.89
CA PRO A 408 -4.34 -1.18 -17.17
C PRO A 408 -4.31 -2.63 -17.64
N ALA A 409 -5.19 -3.47 -17.06
CA ALA A 409 -5.32 -4.89 -17.38
C ALA A 409 -5.67 -5.16 -18.86
#